data_AF-A0A8T6VN18-F1
#
_entry.id   AF-A0A8T6VN18-F1
#
_cell.length_a   1.000
_cell.length_b   1.000
_cell.length_c   1.000
_cell.angle_alpha   90.00
_cell.angle_beta   90.00
_cell.angle_gamma   90.00
#
_symmetry.space_group_name_H-M   'P 1'
#
loop_
_entity.id
_entity.type
_entity.pdbx_description
1 polymer ?
#
loop_
_entity_poly.entity_id
_entity_poly.type
_entity_poly.pdbx_seq_one_letter_code
_entity_poly.pdbx_strand_id
1 'polypeptide(L)'
;AEIVKAIHEVDCLALLDIKLSDIGTTMDAGLYWVNKLGFDGVTFSPFPGYVNGVDSVYRWAESEDKGIFVLCRMSNPGTHDYQSKKIAGVPFYEAIASDSHKKGCNGFVVGSTAS
;
A
#
# COMPACT_ATOMS: atom_id res chain seq x y z
N ALA A 1 14.50 12.60 5.65
CA ALA A 1 15.23 11.88 6.73
C ALA A 1 16.67 11.63 6.27
N GLU A 2 17.64 11.48 7.17
CA GLU A 2 19.06 11.21 6.79
C GLU A 2 19.20 9.98 5.89
N ILE A 3 18.47 8.90 6.19
CA ILE A 3 18.49 7.67 5.37
C ILE A 3 17.93 7.88 3.96
N VAL A 4 16.81 8.61 3.83
CA VAL A 4 16.20 8.90 2.52
C VAL A 4 17.13 9.75 1.67
N LYS A 5 17.77 10.76 2.29
CA LYS A 5 18.77 11.59 1.62
C LYS A 5 19.93 10.74 1.09
N ALA A 6 20.46 9.83 1.91
CA ALA A 6 21.55 8.94 1.50
C ALA A 6 21.14 7.98 0.35
N ILE A 7 19.88 7.52 0.33
CA ILE A 7 19.34 6.72 -0.79
C ILE A 7 19.28 7.54 -2.08
N HIS A 8 18.80 8.79 -2.01
CA HIS A 8 18.72 9.69 -3.17
C HIS A 8 20.10 10.13 -3.68
N GLU A 9 21.12 10.26 -2.80
CA GLU A 9 22.50 10.60 -3.19
C GLU A 9 23.14 9.54 -4.12
N VAL A 10 22.61 8.31 -4.14
CA VAL A 10 23.04 7.23 -5.04
C VAL A 10 22.00 6.92 -6.13
N ASP A 11 21.13 7.88 -6.45
CA ASP A 11 20.12 7.80 -7.52
C ASP A 11 19.16 6.60 -7.39
N CYS A 12 18.83 6.25 -6.16
CA CYS A 12 17.87 5.18 -5.84
C CYS A 12 16.56 5.77 -5.30
N LEU A 13 15.46 5.02 -5.45
CA LEU A 13 14.16 5.37 -4.88
C LEU A 13 14.00 4.77 -3.47
N ALA A 14 13.34 5.52 -2.59
CA ALA A 14 13.02 5.10 -1.22
C ALA A 14 11.53 4.71 -1.10
N LEU A 15 11.26 3.41 -0.96
CA LEU A 15 9.94 2.88 -0.63
C LEU A 15 9.82 2.69 0.89
N LEU A 16 8.83 3.33 1.51
CA LEU A 16 8.52 3.09 2.92
C LEU A 16 7.55 1.92 3.07
N ASP A 17 8.06 0.79 3.55
CA ASP A 17 7.22 -0.37 3.87
C ASP A 17 6.52 -0.23 5.24
N ILE A 18 5.57 0.70 5.32
CA ILE A 18 4.82 1.01 6.56
C ILE A 18 3.51 0.22 6.68
N LYS A 19 3.02 -0.39 5.60
CA LYS A 19 1.73 -1.09 5.54
C LYS A 19 0.59 -0.22 6.12
N LEU A 20 0.63 1.08 5.80
CA LEU A 20 -0.26 2.08 6.39
C LEU A 20 -1.73 1.70 6.19
N SER A 21 -2.53 1.86 7.23
CA SER A 21 -3.92 1.41 7.24
C SER A 21 -4.70 2.22 8.26
N ASP A 22 -5.48 3.18 7.79
CA ASP A 22 -6.38 3.97 8.64
C ASP A 22 -7.50 4.55 7.79
N ILE A 23 -8.30 5.45 8.37
CA ILE A 23 -9.42 6.12 7.71
C ILE A 23 -9.21 7.65 7.66
N GLY A 24 -9.71 8.27 6.59
CA GLY A 24 -9.83 9.73 6.46
C GLY A 24 -8.61 10.53 6.92
N THR A 25 -8.83 11.45 7.85
CA THR A 25 -7.79 12.40 8.31
C THR A 25 -6.62 11.72 9.03
N THR A 26 -6.82 10.55 9.65
CA THR A 26 -5.71 9.81 10.26
C THR A 26 -4.79 9.23 9.20
N MET A 27 -5.35 8.73 8.10
CA MET A 27 -4.57 8.30 6.94
C MET A 27 -3.78 9.48 6.36
N ASP A 28 -4.44 10.64 6.19
CA ASP A 28 -3.81 11.86 5.68
C ASP A 28 -2.63 12.32 6.57
N ALA A 29 -2.76 12.20 7.89
CA ALA A 29 -1.69 12.52 8.83
C ALA A 29 -0.46 11.62 8.67
N GLY A 30 -0.67 10.32 8.42
CA GLY A 30 0.42 9.39 8.10
C GLY A 30 1.14 9.79 6.81
N LEU A 31 0.37 10.07 5.74
CA LEU A 31 0.89 10.44 4.42
C LEU A 31 1.61 11.80 4.42
N TYR A 32 1.15 12.74 5.25
CA TYR A 32 1.88 13.99 5.49
C TYR A 32 3.31 13.73 5.96
N TRP A 33 3.50 12.83 6.93
CA TRP A 33 4.83 12.50 7.44
C TRP A 33 5.66 11.73 6.42
N VAL A 34 5.06 10.84 5.65
CA VAL A 34 5.74 10.16 4.53
C VAL A 34 6.34 11.20 3.58
N ASN A 35 5.56 12.20 3.19
CA ASN A 35 6.02 13.26 2.29
C ASN A 35 7.12 14.11 2.95
N LYS A 36 6.94 14.52 4.21
CA LYS A 36 7.96 15.28 4.96
C LYS A 36 9.28 14.52 5.13
N LEU A 37 9.23 13.21 5.23
CA LEU A 37 10.42 12.37 5.36
C LEU A 37 11.13 12.16 4.01
N GLY A 38 10.45 12.43 2.89
CA GLY A 38 10.98 12.42 1.53
C GLY A 38 10.85 11.09 0.80
N PHE A 39 10.03 10.15 1.27
CA PHE A 39 9.88 8.86 0.60
C PHE A 39 9.18 9.01 -0.76
N ASP A 40 9.53 8.14 -1.70
CA ASP A 40 9.00 8.14 -3.08
C ASP A 40 7.75 7.28 -3.23
N GLY A 41 7.51 6.40 -2.26
CA GLY A 41 6.29 5.63 -2.21
C GLY A 41 6.08 4.91 -0.89
N VAL A 42 4.92 4.26 -0.79
CA VAL A 42 4.52 3.52 0.42
C VAL A 42 3.88 2.18 0.09
N THR A 43 3.96 1.25 1.05
CA THR A 43 3.02 0.13 1.14
C THR A 43 1.82 0.51 2.01
N PHE A 44 0.62 0.07 1.63
CA PHE A 44 -0.60 0.28 2.42
C PHE A 44 -1.51 -0.95 2.41
N SER A 45 -2.35 -1.10 3.44
CA SER A 45 -3.35 -2.16 3.52
C SER A 45 -4.74 -1.60 3.20
N PRO A 46 -5.51 -2.20 2.29
CA PRO A 46 -6.84 -1.71 1.92
C PRO A 46 -7.94 -2.15 2.91
N PHE A 47 -7.56 -2.71 4.06
CA PHE A 47 -8.47 -3.32 5.03
C PHE A 47 -9.64 -2.42 5.48
N PRO A 48 -9.45 -1.10 5.75
CA PRO A 48 -10.55 -0.21 6.15
C PRO A 48 -11.61 0.03 5.05
N GLY A 49 -11.37 -0.44 3.83
CA GLY A 49 -12.20 -0.15 2.67
C GLY A 49 -11.83 1.20 2.03
N TYR A 50 -12.39 1.45 0.85
CA TYR A 50 -11.99 2.61 0.04
C TYR A 50 -12.73 3.88 0.42
N VAL A 51 -14.06 3.86 0.52
CA VAL A 51 -14.86 5.09 0.76
C VAL A 51 -14.62 5.60 2.17
N ASN A 52 -14.11 6.84 2.30
CA ASN A 52 -13.69 7.44 3.58
C ASN A 52 -12.65 6.60 4.34
N GLY A 53 -11.83 5.85 3.61
CA GLY A 53 -10.87 4.92 4.16
C GLY A 53 -9.52 5.15 3.51
N VAL A 54 -9.09 4.17 2.72
CA VAL A 54 -7.78 4.24 2.05
C VAL A 54 -7.79 5.03 0.75
N ASP A 55 -8.93 5.58 0.30
CA ASP A 55 -8.98 6.44 -0.89
C ASP A 55 -8.04 7.66 -0.78
N SER A 56 -7.78 8.14 0.44
CA SER A 56 -6.76 9.14 0.75
C SER A 56 -5.38 8.83 0.15
N VAL A 57 -4.94 7.55 0.14
CA VAL A 57 -3.62 7.19 -0.38
C VAL A 57 -3.53 7.38 -1.89
N TYR A 58 -4.62 7.14 -2.61
CA TYR A 58 -4.68 7.32 -4.06
C TYR A 58 -4.64 8.81 -4.42
N ARG A 59 -5.43 9.64 -3.72
CA ARG A 59 -5.43 11.10 -3.91
C ARG A 59 -4.07 11.71 -3.61
N TRP A 60 -3.44 11.28 -2.51
CA TRP A 60 -2.10 11.71 -2.12
C TRP A 60 -1.05 11.30 -3.16
N ALA A 61 -1.10 10.04 -3.64
CA ALA A 61 -0.15 9.54 -4.63
C ALA A 61 -0.21 10.33 -5.93
N GLU A 62 -1.41 10.67 -6.38
CA GLU A 62 -1.62 11.52 -7.56
C GLU A 62 -1.13 12.95 -7.34
N SER A 63 -1.44 13.57 -6.19
CA SER A 63 -1.08 14.97 -5.94
C SER A 63 0.41 15.20 -5.67
N GLU A 64 1.09 14.23 -5.07
CA GLU A 64 2.49 14.35 -4.63
C GLU A 64 3.47 13.59 -5.54
N ASP A 65 2.98 12.99 -6.64
CA ASP A 65 3.74 12.15 -7.56
C ASP A 65 4.49 10.99 -6.84
N LYS A 66 3.71 10.13 -6.16
CA LYS A 66 4.25 9.05 -5.31
C LYS A 66 3.77 7.67 -5.74
N GLY A 67 4.61 6.67 -5.49
CA GLY A 67 4.29 5.26 -5.72
C GLY A 67 3.49 4.64 -4.57
N ILE A 68 2.48 3.83 -4.90
CA ILE A 68 1.68 3.08 -3.92
C ILE A 68 1.62 1.60 -4.24
N PHE A 69 1.89 0.78 -3.22
CA PHE A 69 1.92 -0.68 -3.31
C PHE A 69 0.93 -1.29 -2.31
N VAL A 70 -0.04 -2.04 -2.82
CA VAL A 70 -1.12 -2.58 -2.00
C VAL A 70 -0.71 -3.91 -1.38
N LEU A 71 -0.94 -4.07 -0.07
CA LEU A 71 -0.80 -5.35 0.61
C LEU A 71 -1.81 -6.35 0.02
N CYS A 72 -1.32 -7.36 -0.69
CA CYS A 72 -2.17 -8.23 -1.51
C CYS A 72 -2.10 -9.68 -1.05
N ARG A 73 -0.95 -10.35 -1.24
CA ARG A 73 -0.79 -11.78 -0.94
C ARG A 73 0.46 -12.05 -0.14
N MET A 74 0.29 -12.41 1.13
CA MET A 74 1.41 -12.73 2.03
C MET A 74 1.73 -14.22 2.03
N SER A 75 2.97 -14.57 2.36
CA SER A 75 3.46 -15.95 2.39
C SER A 75 3.51 -16.57 3.80
N ASN A 76 3.16 -15.82 4.84
CA ASN A 76 3.11 -16.35 6.21
C ASN A 76 1.87 -17.27 6.40
N PRO A 77 1.91 -18.23 7.33
CA PRO A 77 0.80 -19.17 7.55
C PRO A 77 -0.58 -18.51 7.77
N GLY A 78 -0.61 -17.34 8.44
CA GLY A 78 -1.84 -16.57 8.68
C GLY A 78 -2.51 -16.00 7.43
N THR A 79 -1.89 -16.11 6.26
CA THR A 79 -2.50 -15.71 4.98
C THR A 79 -3.81 -16.46 4.69
N HIS A 80 -3.97 -17.67 5.24
CA HIS A 80 -5.18 -18.49 5.05
C HIS A 80 -6.37 -18.05 5.92
N ASP A 81 -6.15 -17.22 6.94
CA ASP A 81 -7.22 -16.73 7.82
C ASP A 81 -8.24 -15.92 7.00
N TYR A 82 -7.74 -15.07 6.11
CA TYR A 82 -8.58 -14.18 5.29
C TYR A 82 -8.22 -14.17 3.81
N GLN A 83 -6.94 -14.04 3.44
CA GLN A 83 -6.56 -13.76 2.04
C GLN A 83 -6.94 -14.90 1.09
N SER A 84 -6.83 -16.16 1.55
CA SER A 84 -7.25 -17.33 0.76
C SER A 84 -8.76 -17.62 0.82
N LYS A 85 -9.53 -16.94 1.68
CA LYS A 85 -10.99 -17.14 1.75
C LYS A 85 -11.63 -16.53 0.51
N LYS A 86 -12.75 -17.11 0.08
CA LYS A 86 -13.46 -16.64 -1.11
C LYS A 86 -14.53 -15.61 -0.74
N ILE A 87 -14.56 -14.50 -1.47
CA ILE A 87 -15.66 -13.53 -1.48
C ILE A 87 -16.29 -13.61 -2.87
N ALA A 88 -17.59 -13.88 -2.93
CA ALA A 88 -18.31 -14.07 -4.19
C ALA A 88 -17.62 -15.07 -5.17
N GLY A 89 -16.99 -16.12 -4.63
CA GLY A 89 -16.33 -17.17 -5.41
C GLY A 89 -14.86 -16.92 -5.76
N VAL A 90 -14.33 -15.72 -5.51
CA VAL A 90 -12.95 -15.31 -5.83
C VAL A 90 -12.13 -15.21 -4.53
N PRO A 91 -10.86 -15.69 -4.48
CA PRO A 91 -9.99 -15.46 -3.33
C PRO A 91 -9.89 -13.98 -2.97
N PHE A 92 -9.91 -13.68 -1.68
CA PHE A 92 -9.96 -12.31 -1.20
C PHE A 92 -8.78 -11.46 -1.69
N TYR A 93 -7.57 -12.03 -1.77
CA TYR A 93 -6.41 -11.31 -2.32
C TYR A 93 -6.60 -10.93 -3.80
N GLU A 94 -7.29 -11.75 -4.60
CA GLU A 94 -7.56 -11.45 -6.01
C GLU A 94 -8.59 -10.34 -6.16
N ALA A 95 -9.60 -10.32 -5.28
CA ALA A 95 -10.56 -9.22 -5.22
C ALA A 95 -9.86 -7.90 -4.88
N ILE A 96 -8.95 -7.90 -3.89
CA ILE A 96 -8.09 -6.75 -3.57
C ILE A 96 -7.28 -6.31 -4.79
N ALA A 97 -6.61 -7.26 -5.45
CA ALA A 97 -5.77 -6.96 -6.62
C ALA A 97 -6.57 -6.29 -7.75
N SER A 98 -7.72 -6.88 -8.11
CA SER A 98 -8.62 -6.31 -9.13
C SER A 98 -9.07 -4.89 -8.76
N ASP A 99 -9.53 -4.70 -7.53
CA ASP A 99 -10.11 -3.42 -7.11
C ASP A 99 -9.08 -2.31 -6.98
N SER A 100 -7.87 -2.65 -6.54
CA SER A 100 -6.75 -1.72 -6.42
C SER A 100 -6.16 -1.36 -7.79
N HIS A 101 -6.02 -2.35 -8.68
CA HIS A 101 -5.57 -2.09 -10.06
C HIS A 101 -6.50 -1.11 -10.78
N LYS A 102 -7.82 -1.32 -10.69
CA LYS A 102 -8.83 -0.41 -11.28
C LYS A 102 -8.77 1.02 -10.73
N LYS A 103 -8.25 1.21 -9.52
CA LYS A 103 -8.09 2.52 -8.89
C LYS A 103 -6.72 3.17 -9.15
N GLY A 104 -5.83 2.48 -9.87
CA GLY A 104 -4.56 3.03 -10.30
C GLY A 104 -3.41 2.84 -9.31
N CYS A 105 -3.40 1.77 -8.51
CA CYS A 105 -2.19 1.45 -7.72
C CYS A 105 -1.00 1.12 -8.64
N ASN A 106 0.23 1.42 -8.20
CA ASN A 106 1.43 1.13 -8.97
C ASN A 106 1.86 -0.35 -8.87
N GLY A 107 1.46 -1.05 -7.81
CA GLY A 107 1.78 -2.47 -7.67
C GLY A 107 1.22 -3.11 -6.40
N PHE A 108 1.71 -4.33 -6.15
CA PHE A 108 1.24 -5.20 -5.07
C PHE A 108 2.39 -5.75 -4.27
N VAL A 109 2.20 -5.86 -2.95
CA VAL A 109 3.07 -6.67 -2.09
C VAL A 109 2.61 -8.12 -2.19
N VAL A 110 3.46 -8.97 -2.77
CA VAL A 110 3.24 -10.41 -2.93
C VAL A 110 4.45 -11.16 -2.39
N GLY A 111 4.22 -12.05 -1.42
CA GLY A 111 5.25 -12.90 -0.83
C GLY A 111 5.78 -13.89 -1.87
N SER A 112 7.10 -13.97 -2.01
CA SER A 112 7.78 -14.81 -3.00
C SER A 112 7.49 -16.31 -2.86
N THR A 113 7.09 -16.75 -1.67
CA THR A 113 6.76 -18.14 -1.37
C THR A 113 5.28 -18.32 -1.05
N ALA A 114 4.43 -17.38 -1.48
CA ALA A 114 2.99 -17.51 -1.26
C ALA A 114 2.43 -18.66 -2.10
N SER A 115 1.63 -19.51 -1.47
CA SER A 115 0.93 -20.67 -2.06
C SER A 115 -0.57 -20.54 -1.95
#